data_AF-A0A409VZR6-F1
#
_entry.id   AF-A0A409VZR6-F1
#
_cell.length_a   1.000
_cell.length_b   1.000
_cell.length_c   1.000
_cell.angle_alpha   90.00
_cell.angle_beta   90.00
_cell.angle_gamma   90.00
#
_symmetry.space_group_name_H-M   'P 1'
#
loop_
_entity.id
_entity.type
_entity.pdbx_description
1 polymer ?
#
loop_
_entity_poly.entity_id
_entity_poly.type
_entity_poly.pdbx_seq_one_letter_code
_entity_poly.pdbx_strand_id
1 'polypeptide(L)'
;AEEALAAGEVPVGCVFVRDGSIIARARNRTNELRNATRHAELEAIDHILADEKLTPKTVQYPLSTTTLYVTVEPCIMCASALRQLGIKEVFYGCGNDRFGGCGSVLNVHQLSHLAHDGYNATGGYCREDAIMILRRFYITENTNGMQKFSLLVLVAELTLLLIFTMLSITFFRSNLDMNAPITSTALCQYTAPLPKSKANRTLKTDILPP
;
A
#
# COMPACT_ATOMS: atom_id res chain seq x y z
N ALA A 1 10.26 -9.04 -12.55
CA ALA A 1 9.85 -7.62 -12.54
C ALA A 1 8.71 -7.37 -13.53
N GLU A 2 8.87 -7.70 -14.82
CA GLU A 2 7.76 -7.63 -15.80
C GLU A 2 6.53 -8.44 -15.37
N GLU A 3 6.71 -9.65 -14.83
CA GLU A 3 5.60 -10.42 -14.27
C GLU A 3 4.87 -9.71 -13.11
N ALA A 4 5.58 -8.91 -12.30
CA ALA A 4 4.95 -8.11 -11.23
C ALA A 4 4.11 -6.99 -11.85
N LEU A 5 4.68 -6.28 -12.81
CA LEU A 5 3.98 -5.23 -13.53
C LEU A 5 2.70 -5.73 -14.22
N ALA A 6 2.78 -6.87 -14.90
CA ALA A 6 1.65 -7.48 -15.59
C ALA A 6 0.51 -7.87 -14.63
N ALA A 7 0.81 -8.14 -13.37
CA ALA A 7 -0.17 -8.45 -12.33
C ALA A 7 -0.66 -7.21 -11.55
N GLY A 8 -0.23 -5.99 -11.92
CA GLY A 8 -0.58 -4.78 -11.18
C GLY A 8 0.15 -4.65 -9.83
N GLU A 9 1.33 -5.26 -9.71
CA GLU A 9 2.21 -5.14 -8.54
C GLU A 9 3.36 -4.17 -8.82
N VAL A 10 3.91 -3.58 -7.75
CA VAL A 10 5.16 -2.81 -7.86
C VAL A 10 6.22 -3.69 -8.54
N PRO A 11 6.86 -3.24 -9.64
CA PRO A 11 7.61 -4.10 -10.55
C PRO A 11 9.01 -4.44 -10.04
N VAL A 12 9.07 -5.09 -8.87
CA VAL A 12 10.30 -5.63 -8.29
C VAL A 12 10.37 -7.11 -8.60
N GLY A 13 11.53 -7.57 -9.07
CA GLY A 13 11.84 -8.98 -9.20
C GLY A 13 13.24 -9.27 -8.72
N CYS A 14 13.46 -10.51 -8.30
CA CYS A 14 14.77 -10.96 -7.85
C CYS A 14 15.06 -12.40 -8.25
N VAL A 15 16.35 -12.73 -8.23
CA VAL A 15 16.85 -14.09 -8.37
C VAL A 15 17.95 -14.34 -7.33
N PHE A 16 17.92 -15.51 -6.71
CA PHE A 16 18.96 -15.99 -5.82
C PHE A 16 19.82 -17.00 -6.56
N VAL A 17 21.14 -16.81 -6.50
CA VAL A 17 22.14 -17.64 -7.18
C VAL A 17 23.05 -18.27 -6.14
N ARG A 18 23.26 -19.58 -6.24
CA ARG A 18 24.20 -20.34 -5.41
C ARG A 18 24.97 -21.29 -6.31
N ASP A 19 26.29 -21.32 -6.18
CA ASP A 19 27.18 -22.17 -6.98
C ASP A 19 26.96 -22.03 -8.50
N GLY A 20 26.76 -20.78 -8.95
CA GLY A 20 26.51 -20.44 -10.36
C GLY A 20 25.11 -20.82 -10.89
N SER A 21 24.25 -21.40 -10.05
CA SER A 21 22.90 -21.85 -10.42
C SER A 21 21.84 -20.99 -9.76
N ILE A 22 20.75 -20.70 -10.47
CA ILE A 22 19.60 -20.00 -9.90
C ILE A 22 18.81 -20.98 -9.03
N ILE A 23 18.73 -20.71 -7.73
CA ILE A 23 18.01 -21.55 -6.76
C ILE A 23 16.58 -21.04 -6.49
N ALA A 24 16.34 -19.75 -6.71
CA ALA A 24 15.00 -19.17 -6.59
C ALA A 24 14.82 -17.95 -7.49
N ARG A 25 13.58 -17.73 -7.92
CA ARG A 25 13.12 -16.55 -8.64
C ARG A 25 11.83 -16.08 -8.00
N ALA A 26 11.68 -14.78 -7.80
CA ALA A 26 10.44 -14.24 -7.26
C ALA A 26 10.18 -12.81 -7.74
N ARG A 27 8.97 -12.34 -7.43
CA ARG A 27 8.47 -11.01 -7.75
C ARG A 27 7.61 -10.51 -6.59
N ASN A 28 7.39 -9.19 -6.55
CA ASN A 28 6.46 -8.61 -5.57
C ASN A 28 5.04 -9.13 -5.79
N ARG A 29 4.34 -9.52 -4.72
CA ARG A 29 2.98 -10.11 -4.72
C ARG A 29 2.13 -9.60 -3.54
N THR A 30 2.39 -8.35 -3.11
CA THR A 30 1.77 -7.76 -1.93
C THR A 30 0.25 -7.63 -2.02
N ASN A 31 -0.25 -7.19 -3.18
CA ASN A 31 -1.69 -7.03 -3.44
C ASN A 31 -2.34 -8.39 -3.70
N GLU A 32 -1.70 -9.22 -4.52
CA GLU A 32 -2.15 -10.56 -4.91
C GLU A 32 -2.36 -11.46 -3.68
N LEU A 33 -1.41 -11.47 -2.76
CA LEU A 33 -1.45 -12.29 -1.54
C LEU A 33 -2.00 -11.54 -0.32
N ARG A 34 -2.42 -10.28 -0.49
CA ARG A 34 -2.93 -9.41 0.59
C ARG A 34 -2.03 -9.40 1.82
N ASN A 35 -0.73 -9.40 1.60
CA ASN A 35 0.25 -9.43 2.67
C ASN A 35 1.40 -8.48 2.31
N ALA A 36 1.58 -7.46 3.14
CA ALA A 36 2.57 -6.41 2.95
C ALA A 36 4.01 -6.91 2.97
N THR A 37 4.28 -8.11 3.49
CA THR A 37 5.63 -8.69 3.52
C THR A 37 5.99 -9.43 2.23
N ARG A 38 5.07 -9.57 1.25
CA ARG A 38 5.31 -10.36 0.02
C ARG A 38 6.10 -9.59 -1.04
N HIS A 39 7.23 -9.06 -0.60
CA HIS A 39 8.28 -8.52 -1.44
C HIS A 39 9.01 -9.65 -2.16
N ALA A 40 9.59 -9.34 -3.33
CA ALA A 40 10.29 -10.32 -4.14
C ALA A 40 11.34 -11.09 -3.35
N GLU A 41 12.15 -10.39 -2.54
CA GLU A 41 13.20 -10.97 -1.72
C GLU A 41 12.67 -11.97 -0.70
N LEU A 42 11.59 -11.61 0.01
CA LEU A 42 11.01 -12.47 1.05
C LEU A 42 10.25 -13.66 0.45
N GLU A 43 9.56 -13.49 -0.67
CA GLU A 43 8.93 -14.61 -1.40
C GLU A 43 9.98 -15.64 -1.84
N ALA A 44 11.11 -15.19 -2.41
CA ALA A 44 12.19 -16.10 -2.80
C ALA A 44 12.86 -16.76 -1.58
N ILE A 45 13.06 -16.03 -0.49
CA ILE A 45 13.58 -16.59 0.77
C ILE A 45 12.66 -17.71 1.28
N ASP A 46 11.34 -17.48 1.33
CA ASP A 46 10.38 -18.49 1.78
C ASP A 46 10.49 -19.77 0.93
N HIS A 47 10.63 -19.64 -0.40
CA HIS A 47 10.86 -20.78 -1.29
C HIS A 47 12.16 -21.53 -1.00
N ILE A 48 13.26 -20.81 -0.74
CA ILE A 48 14.57 -21.42 -0.42
C ILE A 48 14.53 -22.15 0.92
N LEU A 49 13.90 -21.56 1.94
CA LEU A 49 13.82 -22.13 3.28
C LEU A 49 12.86 -23.32 3.36
N ALA A 50 11.82 -23.34 2.53
CA ALA A 50 10.87 -24.46 2.45
C ALA A 50 11.43 -25.70 1.75
N ASP A 51 12.46 -25.56 0.91
CA ASP A 51 13.10 -26.69 0.21
C ASP A 51 14.21 -27.31 1.07
N GLU A 52 13.96 -28.49 1.64
CA GLU A 52 14.92 -29.23 2.46
C GLU A 52 16.23 -29.58 1.70
N LYS A 53 16.21 -29.61 0.36
CA LYS A 53 17.43 -29.82 -0.45
C LYS A 53 18.31 -28.57 -0.49
N LEU A 54 17.69 -27.39 -0.50
CA LEU A 54 18.40 -26.12 -0.51
C LEU A 54 18.79 -25.68 0.90
N THR A 55 17.95 -25.98 1.90
CA THR A 55 18.15 -25.58 3.29
C THR A 55 17.89 -26.75 4.24
N PRO A 56 18.93 -27.53 4.60
CA PRO A 56 18.83 -28.53 5.64
C PRO A 56 18.53 -27.90 7.02
N LYS A 57 17.76 -28.58 7.87
CA LYS A 57 17.23 -28.07 9.16
C LYS A 57 18.26 -27.58 10.19
N THR A 58 19.55 -27.79 9.97
CA THR A 58 20.64 -27.52 10.93
C THR A 58 21.55 -26.35 10.53
N VAL A 59 21.13 -25.47 9.62
CA VAL A 59 21.97 -24.37 9.13
C VAL A 59 21.57 -23.03 9.75
N GLN A 60 22.49 -22.41 10.52
CA GLN A 60 22.28 -21.10 11.15
C GLN A 60 22.18 -19.96 10.11
N TYR A 61 23.01 -20.00 9.05
CA TYR A 61 23.07 -18.98 7.99
C TYR A 61 22.83 -19.61 6.62
N PRO A 62 21.56 -19.89 6.27
CA PRO A 62 21.20 -20.67 5.09
C PRO A 62 21.56 -20.00 3.77
N LEU A 63 21.86 -18.69 3.77
CA LEU A 63 22.18 -17.91 2.57
C LEU A 63 23.66 -17.51 2.45
N SER A 64 24.54 -18.05 3.30
CA SER A 64 25.98 -17.72 3.38
C SER A 64 26.78 -17.88 2.10
N THR A 65 26.34 -18.76 1.18
CA THR A 65 26.96 -18.96 -0.14
C THR A 65 26.10 -18.41 -1.28
N THR A 66 25.06 -17.64 -0.97
CA THR A 66 24.05 -17.21 -1.92
C THR A 66 24.19 -15.73 -2.26
N THR A 67 24.13 -15.42 -3.55
CA THR A 67 24.13 -14.06 -4.09
C THR A 67 22.73 -13.68 -4.55
N LEU A 68 22.28 -12.48 -4.19
CA LEU A 68 21.01 -11.92 -4.62
C LEU A 68 21.21 -10.94 -5.78
N TYR A 69 20.38 -11.05 -6.82
CA TYR A 69 20.19 -10.00 -7.82
C TYR A 69 18.75 -9.52 -7.75
N VAL A 70 18.54 -8.22 -7.55
CA VAL A 70 17.21 -7.61 -7.42
C VAL A 70 17.11 -6.34 -8.25
N THR A 71 15.97 -6.06 -8.87
CA THR A 71 15.85 -4.90 -9.76
C THR A 71 15.94 -3.55 -9.03
N VAL A 72 15.49 -3.50 -7.77
CA VAL A 72 15.45 -2.30 -6.94
C VAL A 72 16.18 -2.57 -5.63
N GLU A 73 16.86 -1.57 -5.08
CA GLU A 73 17.53 -1.66 -3.78
C GLU A 73 16.58 -2.24 -2.71
N PRO A 74 17.02 -3.27 -1.96
CA PRO A 74 16.22 -3.86 -0.90
C PRO A 74 15.75 -2.82 0.10
N CYS A 75 14.48 -2.90 0.50
CA CYS A 75 13.99 -2.03 1.56
C CYS A 75 14.57 -2.43 2.92
N ILE A 76 14.41 -1.59 3.94
CA ILE A 76 14.85 -1.84 5.33
C ILE A 76 14.46 -3.25 5.83
N MET A 77 13.22 -3.69 5.57
CA MET A 77 12.72 -5.01 5.96
C MET A 77 13.50 -6.14 5.27
N CYS A 78 13.59 -6.10 3.94
CA CYS A 78 14.30 -7.11 3.16
C CYS A 78 15.79 -7.13 3.48
N ALA A 79 16.40 -5.95 3.61
CA ALA A 79 17.80 -5.80 3.96
C ALA A 79 18.14 -6.43 5.33
N SER A 80 17.25 -6.26 6.32
CA SER A 80 17.38 -6.88 7.64
C SER A 80 17.22 -8.40 7.58
N ALA A 81 16.24 -8.91 6.84
CA ALA A 81 16.02 -10.35 6.69
C ALA A 81 17.22 -11.04 6.02
N LEU A 82 17.74 -10.46 4.94
CA LEU A 82 18.94 -10.95 4.25
C LEU A 82 20.15 -11.03 5.18
N ARG A 83 20.30 -10.05 6.06
CA ARG A 83 21.37 -10.02 7.07
C ARG A 83 21.24 -11.15 8.08
N GLN A 84 20.04 -11.33 8.64
CA GLN A 84 19.77 -12.37 9.65
C GLN A 84 20.01 -13.78 9.09
N LEU A 85 19.72 -13.99 7.80
CA LEU A 85 19.95 -15.25 7.10
C LEU A 85 21.38 -15.41 6.56
N GLY A 86 22.22 -14.40 6.74
CA GLY A 86 23.63 -14.37 6.37
C GLY A 86 23.85 -14.41 4.86
N ILE A 87 23.18 -13.55 4.08
CA ILE A 87 23.44 -13.46 2.62
C ILE A 87 24.92 -13.16 2.34
N LYS A 88 25.48 -13.74 1.27
CA LYS A 88 26.86 -13.46 0.85
C LYS A 88 27.02 -12.02 0.35
N GLU A 89 26.23 -11.66 -0.66
CA GLU A 89 26.29 -10.36 -1.32
C GLU A 89 25.00 -10.07 -2.10
N VAL A 90 24.74 -8.80 -2.34
CA VAL A 90 23.55 -8.31 -3.03
C VAL A 90 23.94 -7.37 -4.16
N PHE A 91 23.40 -7.62 -5.34
CA PHE A 91 23.48 -6.74 -6.49
C PHE A 91 22.09 -6.19 -6.79
N TYR A 92 21.99 -4.89 -7.02
CA TYR A 92 20.72 -4.26 -7.36
C TYR A 92 20.83 -3.28 -8.52
N GLY A 93 19.69 -3.03 -9.17
CA GLY A 93 19.64 -2.11 -10.30
C GLY A 93 19.59 -0.66 -9.88
N CYS A 94 18.41 -0.15 -9.56
CA CYS A 94 18.22 1.24 -9.14
C CYS A 94 18.07 1.37 -7.62
N GLY A 95 18.36 2.55 -7.09
CA GLY A 95 18.15 2.89 -5.68
C GLY A 95 16.68 2.90 -5.28
N ASN A 96 16.43 2.89 -3.98
CA ASN A 96 15.10 3.00 -3.37
C ASN A 96 15.04 4.24 -2.46
N ASP A 97 14.69 5.38 -3.07
CA ASP A 97 14.75 6.70 -2.42
C ASP A 97 13.81 6.85 -1.21
N ARG A 98 12.80 5.98 -1.08
CA ARG A 98 11.80 6.07 0.00
C ARG A 98 12.04 5.09 1.13
N PHE A 99 12.55 3.90 0.83
CA PHE A 99 12.61 2.79 1.79
C PHE A 99 13.93 2.01 1.78
N GLY A 100 14.94 2.46 1.02
CA GLY A 100 16.20 1.75 0.80
C GLY A 100 16.98 1.44 2.07
N GLY A 101 17.29 0.16 2.28
CA GLY A 101 18.03 -0.35 3.44
C GLY A 101 19.51 -0.60 3.17
N CYS A 102 20.01 -0.27 1.97
CA CYS A 102 21.37 -0.54 1.52
C CYS A 102 22.15 0.71 1.09
N GLY A 103 21.76 1.90 1.56
CA GLY A 103 22.38 3.15 1.12
C GLY A 103 21.44 4.33 1.08
N SER A 104 20.26 4.17 0.46
CA SER A 104 19.45 5.34 0.08
C SER A 104 18.76 6.02 1.26
N VAL A 105 18.27 5.24 2.24
CA VAL A 105 17.63 5.78 3.44
C VAL A 105 18.37 5.36 4.71
N LEU A 106 18.63 4.06 4.85
CA LEU A 106 19.41 3.49 5.94
C LEU A 106 20.44 2.50 5.42
N ASN A 107 21.50 2.28 6.20
CA ASN A 107 22.57 1.34 5.90
C ASN A 107 22.44 0.03 6.68
N VAL A 108 21.26 -0.60 6.68
CA VAL A 108 20.95 -1.81 7.47
C VAL A 108 21.95 -2.94 7.20
N HIS A 109 22.38 -3.08 5.95
CA HIS A 109 23.39 -4.05 5.51
C HIS A 109 24.78 -3.88 6.16
N GLN A 110 25.10 -2.71 6.73
CA GLN A 110 26.42 -2.38 7.30
C GLN A 110 26.39 -1.90 8.77
N LEU A 111 25.22 -1.60 9.33
CA LEU A 111 25.11 -1.16 10.74
C LEU A 111 25.80 -2.16 11.68
N SER A 112 26.46 -1.73 12.75
CA SER A 112 27.03 -2.69 13.72
C SER A 112 25.92 -3.49 14.41
N HIS A 113 26.08 -4.80 14.56
CA HIS A 113 25.14 -5.69 15.24
C HIS A 113 25.87 -6.83 15.95
N LEU A 114 25.39 -7.26 17.11
CA LEU A 114 26.09 -8.23 17.97
C LEU A 114 26.09 -9.66 17.44
N ALA A 115 25.07 -10.04 16.66
CA ALA A 115 24.83 -11.43 16.26
C ALA A 115 24.85 -11.67 14.74
N HIS A 116 24.82 -10.62 13.93
CA HIS A 116 24.65 -10.75 12.48
C HIS A 116 25.62 -9.82 11.80
N ASP A 117 26.56 -10.35 11.04
CA ASP A 117 27.53 -9.53 10.32
C ASP A 117 26.87 -8.76 9.18
N GLY A 118 27.55 -7.72 8.71
CA GLY A 118 27.11 -6.99 7.52
C GLY A 118 27.38 -7.78 6.23
N TYR A 119 26.80 -7.33 5.13
CA TYR A 119 27.04 -7.89 3.80
C TYR A 119 27.28 -6.78 2.78
N ASN A 120 27.90 -7.15 1.65
CA ASN A 120 28.15 -6.20 0.56
C ASN A 120 26.89 -6.02 -0.29
N ALA A 121 26.50 -4.77 -0.53
CA ALA A 121 25.42 -4.42 -1.45
C ALA A 121 25.96 -3.46 -2.52
N THR A 122 25.79 -3.78 -3.80
CA THR A 122 26.28 -2.96 -4.92
C THR A 122 25.16 -2.68 -5.90
N GLY A 123 24.88 -1.38 -6.09
CA GLY A 123 23.87 -0.89 -7.04
C GLY A 123 24.43 -0.58 -8.42
N GLY A 124 23.55 -0.33 -9.39
CA GLY A 124 23.88 0.17 -10.72
C GLY A 124 23.71 -0.82 -11.86
N TYR A 125 23.31 -2.07 -11.58
CA TYR A 125 23.20 -3.12 -12.60
C TYR A 125 21.89 -3.01 -13.39
N CYS A 126 21.95 -2.74 -14.70
CA CYS A 126 20.75 -2.48 -15.52
C CYS A 126 19.86 -1.38 -14.89
N ARG A 127 20.49 -0.34 -14.34
CA ARG A 127 19.84 0.72 -13.57
C ARG A 127 18.74 1.41 -14.37
N GLU A 128 19.01 1.72 -15.64
CA GLU A 128 18.09 2.42 -16.54
C GLU A 128 16.82 1.59 -16.77
N ASP A 129 16.95 0.28 -17.00
CA ASP A 129 15.82 -0.63 -17.20
C ASP A 129 14.99 -0.77 -15.92
N ALA A 130 15.64 -0.87 -14.76
CA ALA A 130 14.98 -0.91 -13.46
C ALA A 130 14.19 0.38 -13.16
N ILE A 131 14.75 1.54 -13.49
CA ILE A 131 14.04 2.83 -13.37
C ILE A 131 12.87 2.89 -14.35
N MET A 132 13.08 2.46 -15.59
CA MET A 132 12.06 2.53 -16.64
C MET A 132 10.83 1.70 -16.29
N ILE A 133 11.01 0.48 -15.78
CA ILE A 133 9.88 -0.37 -15.40
C ILE A 133 9.12 0.18 -14.18
N LEU A 134 9.82 0.74 -13.18
CA LEU A 134 9.17 1.44 -12.06
C LEU A 134 8.36 2.65 -12.52
N ARG A 135 8.89 3.45 -13.45
CA ARG A 135 8.17 4.61 -14.02
C ARG A 135 6.91 4.17 -14.76
N ARG A 136 6.97 3.09 -15.55
CA ARG A 136 5.80 2.51 -16.22
C ARG A 136 4.68 2.17 -15.22
N PHE A 137 5.02 1.60 -14.07
CA PHE A 137 4.05 1.28 -13.02
C PHE A 137 3.35 2.53 -12.48
N TYR A 138 4.10 3.55 -12.05
CA TYR A 138 3.50 4.75 -11.45
C TYR A 138 2.67 5.58 -12.44
N ILE A 139 3.07 5.64 -13.72
CA ILE A 139 2.26 6.30 -14.75
C ILE A 139 0.91 5.58 -14.91
N THR A 140 0.94 4.24 -14.96
CA THR A 140 -0.28 3.42 -15.11
C THR A 140 -1.20 3.54 -13.89
N GLU A 141 -0.66 3.45 -12.67
CA GLU A 141 -1.43 3.63 -11.43
C GLU A 141 -2.11 5.01 -11.35
N ASN A 142 -1.41 6.07 -11.74
CA ASN A 142 -2.00 7.42 -11.75
C ASN A 142 -3.18 7.52 -12.74
N THR A 143 -3.10 6.85 -13.90
CA THR A 143 -4.24 6.80 -14.83
C THR A 143 -5.43 6.03 -14.28
N ASN A 144 -5.20 4.92 -13.58
CA ASN A 144 -6.24 4.15 -12.92
C ASN A 144 -6.90 4.95 -11.79
N GLY A 145 -6.12 5.72 -11.03
CA GLY A 145 -6.62 6.65 -10.02
C GLY A 145 -7.56 7.70 -10.60
N MET A 146 -7.17 8.34 -11.71
CA MET A 146 -8.03 9.31 -12.40
C MET A 146 -9.31 8.70 -12.95
N GLN A 147 -9.25 7.50 -13.53
CA GLN A 147 -10.45 6.81 -14.03
C GLN A 147 -11.42 6.43 -12.92
N LYS A 148 -10.91 5.89 -11.79
CA LYS A 148 -11.75 5.58 -10.62
C LYS A 148 -12.39 6.83 -10.03
N PHE A 149 -11.64 7.94 -9.99
CA PHE A 149 -12.17 9.23 -9.53
C PHE A 149 -13.30 9.73 -10.45
N SER A 150 -13.09 9.66 -11.77
CA SER A 150 -14.09 10.06 -12.76
C SER A 150 -15.36 9.19 -12.69
N LEU A 151 -15.21 7.87 -12.52
CA LEU A 151 -16.34 6.96 -12.34
C LEU A 151 -17.11 7.24 -11.04
N LEU A 152 -16.41 7.53 -9.94
CA LEU A 152 -17.04 7.84 -8.65
C LEU A 152 -17.86 9.15 -8.73
N VAL A 153 -17.34 10.17 -9.41
CA VAL A 153 -18.05 11.44 -9.66
C VAL A 153 -19.30 11.18 -10.51
N LEU A 154 -19.19 10.39 -11.58
CA LEU A 154 -20.32 10.06 -12.44
C LEU A 154 -21.44 9.34 -11.66
N VAL A 155 -21.08 8.39 -10.80
CA VAL A 155 -22.04 7.65 -9.96
C VAL A 155 -22.69 8.58 -8.93
N ALA A 156 -21.93 9.51 -8.34
CA ALA A 156 -22.45 10.52 -7.42
C ALA A 156 -23.45 11.48 -8.10
N GLU A 157 -23.16 11.93 -9.33
CA GLU A 157 -24.07 12.79 -10.09
C GLU A 157 -25.37 12.07 -10.46
N LEU A 158 -25.27 10.83 -10.94
CA LEU A 158 -26.43 9.99 -11.26
C LEU A 158 -27.32 9.71 -10.03
N THR A 159 -26.71 9.42 -8.88
CA THR A 159 -27.47 9.21 -7.63
C THR A 159 -28.16 10.49 -7.15
N LEU A 160 -27.49 11.64 -7.27
CA LEU A 160 -28.10 12.93 -6.92
C LEU A 160 -29.29 13.25 -7.84
N LEU A 161 -29.16 12.99 -9.15
CA LEU A 161 -30.24 13.16 -10.13
C LEU A 161 -31.44 12.26 -9.82
N LEU A 162 -31.19 11.00 -9.44
CA LEU A 162 -32.24 10.07 -9.01
C LEU A 162 -32.95 10.54 -7.73
N ILE A 163 -32.20 11.08 -6.75
CA ILE A 163 -32.79 11.64 -5.53
C ILE A 163 -33.68 12.85 -5.86
N PHE A 164 -33.21 13.76 -6.70
CA PHE A 164 -34.00 14.93 -7.14
C PHE A 164 -35.27 14.51 -7.87
N THR A 165 -35.19 13.56 -8.81
CA THR A 165 -36.38 13.08 -9.54
C THR A 165 -37.38 12.38 -8.62
N MET A 166 -36.92 11.57 -7.65
CA MET A 166 -37.80 10.94 -6.66
C MET A 166 -38.47 11.96 -5.73
N LEU A 167 -37.74 12.98 -5.28
CA LEU A 167 -38.30 14.08 -4.49
C LEU A 167 -39.33 14.89 -5.29
N SER A 168 -39.05 15.20 -6.56
CA SER A 168 -39.98 15.91 -7.45
C SER A 168 -41.25 15.10 -7.72
N ILE A 169 -41.14 13.79 -7.95
CA ILE A 169 -42.30 12.91 -8.13
C ILE A 169 -43.13 12.85 -6.85
N THR A 170 -42.48 12.73 -5.68
CA THR A 170 -43.17 12.69 -4.39
C THR A 170 -43.89 14.01 -4.11
N PHE A 171 -43.23 15.15 -4.34
CA PHE A 171 -43.83 16.48 -4.21
C PHE A 171 -45.00 16.70 -5.17
N PHE A 172 -44.88 16.25 -6.42
CA PHE A 172 -45.95 16.34 -7.41
C PHE A 172 -47.15 15.46 -7.02
N ARG A 173 -46.90 14.27 -6.49
CA ARG A 173 -47.93 13.35 -6.00
C ARG A 173 -48.67 13.93 -4.79
N SER A 174 -47.95 14.55 -3.85
CA SER A 174 -48.56 15.25 -2.71
C SER A 174 -49.40 16.47 -3.10
N ASN A 175 -49.07 17.15 -4.21
CA ASN A 175 -49.86 18.29 -4.70
C ASN A 175 -51.06 17.88 -5.58
N LEU A 176 -51.08 16.66 -6.13
CA LEU A 176 -52.24 16.12 -6.85
C LEU A 176 -53.36 15.64 -5.93
N ASP A 177 -53.06 15.33 -4.66
CA ASP A 177 -54.06 14.95 -3.64
C ASP A 177 -54.81 16.16 -3.03
N MET A 178 -54.56 17.39 -3.48
CA MET A 178 -55.18 18.63 -2.97
C MET A 178 -56.56 18.97 -3.60
N ASN A 179 -57.25 18.01 -4.23
CA ASN A 179 -58.63 18.19 -4.75
C ASN A 179 -59.70 17.49 -3.89
N ALA A 180 -59.58 17.53 -2.56
CA ALA A 180 -60.65 17.17 -1.64
C ALA A 180 -61.33 18.45 -1.08
N PRO A 181 -62.67 18.51 -0.99
CA PRO A 181 -63.40 19.75 -0.77
C PRO A 181 -63.17 20.34 0.62
N ILE A 182 -63.01 21.66 0.66
CA ILE A 182 -62.83 22.47 1.86
C ILE A 182 -64.15 22.47 2.66
N THR A 183 -64.18 21.76 3.79
CA THR A 183 -65.19 22.00 4.84
C THR A 183 -64.54 22.71 6.02
N SER A 184 -64.97 23.96 6.21
CA SER A 184 -64.69 24.82 7.36
C SER A 184 -65.17 24.17 8.66
N THR A 185 -64.24 23.72 9.51
CA THR A 185 -64.42 23.66 10.97
C THR A 185 -63.10 23.27 11.63
N ALA A 186 -62.48 24.22 12.34
CA ALA A 186 -61.83 24.04 13.65
C ALA A 186 -60.85 25.20 13.92
N LEU A 187 -61.40 26.34 14.36
CA LEU A 187 -60.73 27.15 15.37
C LEU A 187 -60.64 26.30 16.64
N CYS A 188 -59.44 25.92 17.08
CA CYS A 188 -59.06 25.94 18.50
C CYS A 188 -57.63 25.40 18.70
N GLN A 189 -56.83 26.20 19.40
CA GLN A 189 -55.81 25.76 20.36
C GLN A 189 -54.58 25.02 19.79
N TYR A 190 -53.42 25.70 19.82
CA TYR A 190 -52.44 25.52 20.91
C TYR A 190 -51.22 26.41 20.65
N THR A 191 -51.08 27.45 21.46
CA THR A 191 -49.84 28.18 21.67
C THR A 191 -48.93 27.36 22.61
N ALA A 192 -47.69 27.10 22.22
CA ALA A 192 -46.61 26.75 23.15
C ALA A 192 -45.21 26.99 22.51
N PRO A 193 -44.16 27.30 23.30
CA PRO A 193 -43.13 28.26 22.91
C PRO A 193 -41.72 27.68 22.65
N LEU A 194 -40.87 28.50 22.01
CA LEU A 194 -39.44 28.27 21.73
C LEU A 194 -38.58 28.15 23.00
N PRO A 195 -37.60 27.22 23.08
CA PRO A 195 -36.64 27.19 24.19
C PRO A 195 -35.41 28.08 23.94
N LYS A 196 -35.07 28.88 24.95
CA LYS A 196 -33.88 29.73 25.04
C LYS A 196 -32.67 28.96 25.58
N SER A 197 -31.49 29.38 25.13
CA SER A 197 -30.14 29.03 25.57
C SER A 197 -29.90 29.16 27.08
N LYS A 198 -29.00 28.32 27.63
CA LYS A 198 -28.06 28.71 28.70
C LYS A 198 -26.80 27.83 28.68
N ALA A 199 -25.66 28.50 28.60
CA ALA A 199 -24.31 27.99 28.79
C ALA A 199 -24.02 27.71 30.28
N ASN A 200 -23.20 26.70 30.59
CA ASN A 200 -21.85 26.84 31.16
C ASN A 200 -21.31 25.48 31.64
N ARG A 201 -20.13 25.06 31.15
CA ARG A 201 -19.15 24.34 31.98
C ARG A 201 -17.73 24.48 31.44
N THR A 202 -16.99 25.32 32.15
CA THR A 202 -15.55 25.39 32.44
C THR A 202 -14.65 24.26 31.96
N LEU A 203 -13.50 24.61 31.36
CA LEU A 203 -12.17 23.98 31.45
C LEU A 203 -11.14 24.99 30.89
N LYS A 204 -10.54 25.80 31.76
CA LYS A 204 -9.14 25.72 32.23
C LYS A 204 -8.09 25.69 31.10
N THR A 205 -7.37 26.80 31.05
CA THR A 205 -6.15 27.10 30.32
C THR A 205 -4.95 26.34 30.89
N ASP A 206 -4.21 25.62 30.05
CA ASP A 206 -2.81 25.28 30.31
C ASP A 206 -1.96 25.85 29.15
N ILE A 207 -1.22 26.90 29.50
CA ILE A 207 -0.16 27.51 28.69
C ILE A 207 1.14 26.88 29.18
N LEU A 208 1.83 26.17 28.29
CA LEU A 208 3.23 25.82 28.47
C LEU A 208 4.09 27.01 28.01
N PRO A 209 5.22 27.27 28.68
CA PRO A 209 6.43 27.55 27.91
C PRO A 209 7.69 26.95 28.58
N PRO A 210 8.86 27.24 27.99
CA PRO A 210 9.61 26.38 27.06
C PRO A 210 10.41 25.25 27.73
#